data_AF-A0A1C3XEL2-F1
#
_entry.id   AF-A0A1C3XEL2-F1
#
_cell.length_a   1.000
_cell.length_b   1.000
_cell.length_c   1.000
_cell.angle_alpha   90.00
_cell.angle_beta   90.00
_cell.angle_gamma   90.00
#
_symmetry.space_group_name_H-M   'P 1'
#
loop_
_entity.id
_entity.type
_entity.pdbx_description
1 polymer ?
#
loop_
_entity_poly.entity_id
_entity_poly.type
_entity_poly.pdbx_seq_one_letter_code
_entity_poly.pdbx_strand_id
1 'polypeptide(L)'
;MSIETGDEISKQAIDQGANRYLGKPFELLSDRERAVFRRLISRRAITRDANQSFDERLTSAQRLADKVAEFGGSWTFITSFAVVLAIWVAANLLAASRAFDPYPFIFLNLILSMLAAVQAPVIMMSQNRHAAKDRVDAAHDYEVNLKAEIEIMALHDKLDELRNTDLKALVARQQEQIDLLSTLVIAATK
;
A
#
# COMPACT_ATOMS: atom_id res chain seq x y z
N MET A 1 9.02 19.01 -40.77
CA MET A 1 8.24 17.75 -40.90
C MET A 1 9.02 16.55 -40.35
N SER A 2 9.73 16.71 -39.22
CA SER A 2 10.64 15.67 -38.68
C SER A 2 10.55 15.51 -37.16
N ILE A 3 9.63 16.26 -36.50
CA ILE A 3 9.41 16.21 -35.04
C ILE A 3 8.20 15.31 -34.71
N GLU A 4 7.25 15.12 -35.62
CA GLU A 4 6.07 14.26 -35.40
C GLU A 4 6.41 12.76 -35.38
N THR A 5 7.36 12.30 -36.21
CA THR A 5 7.67 10.87 -36.35
C THR A 5 8.30 10.26 -35.09
N GLY A 6 9.05 11.03 -34.31
CA GLY A 6 9.66 10.56 -33.06
C GLY A 6 8.65 10.40 -31.93
N ASP A 7 7.65 11.28 -31.87
CA ASP A 7 6.60 11.25 -30.84
C ASP A 7 5.59 10.12 -31.10
N GLU A 8 5.29 9.84 -32.38
CA GLU A 8 4.42 8.72 -32.78
C GLU A 8 5.03 7.35 -32.47
N ILE A 9 6.33 7.15 -32.74
CA ILE A 9 7.04 5.89 -32.44
C ILE A 9 7.09 5.65 -30.93
N SER A 10 7.33 6.71 -30.15
CA SER A 10 7.34 6.61 -28.69
C SER A 10 5.96 6.30 -28.13
N LYS A 11 4.89 6.87 -28.69
CA LYS A 11 3.50 6.56 -28.33
C LYS A 11 3.15 5.10 -28.63
N GLN A 12 3.46 4.62 -29.84
CA GLN A 12 3.17 3.24 -30.22
C GLN A 12 3.90 2.22 -29.35
N ALA A 13 5.15 2.48 -28.99
CA ALA A 13 5.91 1.62 -28.09
C ALA A 13 5.31 1.55 -26.67
N ILE A 14 4.82 2.69 -26.16
CA ILE A 14 4.14 2.79 -24.87
C ILE A 14 2.81 2.03 -24.91
N ASP A 15 2.02 2.21 -25.97
CA ASP A 15 0.72 1.55 -26.13
C ASP A 15 0.88 0.03 -26.28
N GLN A 16 1.87 -0.42 -27.06
CA GLN A 16 2.17 -1.84 -27.21
C GLN A 16 2.62 -2.47 -25.90
N GLY A 17 3.50 -1.80 -25.15
CA GLY A 17 3.94 -2.29 -23.84
C GLY A 17 2.79 -2.33 -22.82
N ALA A 18 1.95 -1.30 -22.78
CA ALA A 18 0.77 -1.26 -21.92
C ALA A 18 -0.19 -2.41 -22.24
N ASN A 19 -0.48 -2.62 -23.52
CA ASN A 19 -1.39 -3.69 -23.95
C ASN A 19 -0.80 -5.09 -23.68
N ARG A 20 0.53 -5.25 -23.83
CA ARG A 20 1.24 -6.51 -23.57
C ARG A 20 1.25 -6.88 -22.09
N TYR A 21 1.52 -5.93 -21.20
CA TYR A 21 1.70 -6.21 -19.76
C TYR A 21 0.44 -6.01 -18.92
N LEU A 22 -0.49 -5.15 -19.34
CA LEU A 22 -1.70 -4.83 -18.58
C LEU A 22 -2.99 -5.28 -19.28
N GLY A 23 -2.89 -5.86 -20.49
CA GLY A 23 -4.04 -6.33 -21.27
C GLY A 23 -4.99 -5.23 -21.72
N LYS A 24 -4.56 -3.96 -21.63
CA LYS A 24 -5.36 -2.77 -21.98
C LYS A 24 -4.50 -1.75 -22.75
N PRO A 25 -5.08 -1.05 -23.75
CA PRO A 25 -4.45 0.13 -24.34
C PRO A 25 -4.11 1.18 -23.27
N PHE A 26 -3.01 1.91 -23.45
CA PHE A 26 -2.58 2.95 -22.49
C PHE A 26 -3.67 4.01 -22.23
N GLU A 27 -4.49 4.30 -23.23
CA GLU A 27 -5.62 5.23 -23.11
C GLU A 27 -6.73 4.72 -22.19
N LEU A 28 -6.85 3.41 -21.97
CA LEU A 28 -7.83 2.82 -21.06
C LEU A 28 -7.28 2.54 -19.66
N LEU A 29 -6.00 2.80 -19.43
CA LEU A 29 -5.39 2.71 -18.10
C LEU A 29 -5.88 3.85 -17.21
N SER A 30 -6.11 3.53 -15.94
CA SER A 30 -6.31 4.54 -14.89
C SER A 30 -5.08 5.42 -14.74
N ASP A 31 -5.26 6.63 -14.20
CA ASP A 31 -4.15 7.56 -13.99
C ASP A 31 -3.03 6.99 -13.12
N ARG A 32 -3.38 6.08 -12.19
CA ARG A 32 -2.43 5.34 -11.36
C ARG A 32 -1.63 4.35 -12.19
N GLU A 33 -2.27 3.47 -12.94
CA GLU A 33 -1.61 2.47 -13.81
C GLU A 33 -0.67 3.17 -14.82
N ARG A 34 -1.11 4.27 -15.45
CA ARG A 34 -0.26 5.07 -16.35
C ARG A 34 0.95 5.67 -15.65
N ALA A 35 0.81 6.09 -14.40
CA ALA A 35 1.93 6.64 -13.62
C ALA A 35 2.96 5.56 -13.29
N VAL A 36 2.52 4.35 -12.88
CA VAL A 36 3.42 3.20 -12.64
C VAL A 36 4.15 2.82 -13.91
N PHE A 37 3.42 2.67 -15.02
CA PHE A 37 3.99 2.29 -16.31
C PHE A 37 5.05 3.28 -16.80
N ARG A 38 4.78 4.59 -16.67
CA ARG A 38 5.77 5.64 -16.98
C ARG A 38 6.99 5.60 -16.07
N ARG A 39 6.83 5.30 -14.78
CA ARG A 39 7.94 5.16 -13.82
C ARG A 39 8.80 3.92 -14.12
N LEU A 40 8.17 2.82 -14.56
CA LEU A 40 8.84 1.60 -15.00
C LEU A 40 9.74 1.86 -16.23
N ILE A 41 9.21 2.51 -17.26
CA ILE A 41 9.98 2.83 -18.48
C ILE A 41 11.16 3.75 -18.16
N SER A 42 10.99 4.68 -17.21
CA SER A 42 12.04 5.63 -16.84
C SER A 42 13.09 5.10 -15.86
N ARG A 43 13.02 3.83 -15.42
CA ARG A 43 13.94 3.18 -14.47
C ARG A 43 14.27 4.02 -13.22
N ARG A 44 13.37 4.91 -12.78
CA ARG A 44 13.60 5.71 -11.56
C ARG A 44 13.14 4.93 -10.34
N ALA A 45 14.02 4.82 -9.34
CA ALA A 45 13.69 4.23 -8.05
C ALA A 45 12.54 5.02 -7.39
N ILE A 46 11.43 4.35 -7.14
CA ILE A 46 10.27 4.90 -6.44
C ILE A 46 10.50 4.74 -4.93
N THR A 47 11.59 5.30 -4.40
CA THR A 47 11.73 5.46 -2.95
C THR A 47 11.21 6.84 -2.62
N ARG A 48 9.90 7.03 -2.74
CA ARG A 48 9.24 8.22 -2.21
C ARG A 48 8.64 7.79 -0.89
N ASP A 49 9.19 8.30 0.20
CA ASP A 49 8.75 8.03 1.57
C ASP A 49 7.33 8.61 1.75
N ALA A 50 6.30 7.82 1.42
CA ALA A 50 4.90 8.24 1.42
C ALA A 50 4.46 8.76 2.79
N ASN A 51 5.10 8.25 3.86
CA ASN A 51 4.84 8.59 5.25
C ASN A 51 5.19 10.06 5.55
N GLN A 52 6.28 10.61 4.97
CA GLN A 52 6.70 12.01 5.22
C GLN A 52 5.69 13.04 4.67
N SER A 53 4.99 12.72 3.57
CA SER A 53 4.04 13.65 2.95
C SER A 53 2.71 13.79 3.70
N PHE A 54 2.40 12.87 4.61
CA PHE A 54 1.17 12.90 5.41
C PHE A 54 1.34 13.71 6.71
N ASP A 55 2.49 13.60 7.38
CA ASP A 55 2.76 14.28 8.65
C ASP A 55 2.94 15.81 8.50
N GLU A 56 3.42 16.28 7.35
CA GLU A 56 3.64 17.72 7.10
C GLU A 56 2.35 18.55 7.04
N ARG A 57 1.18 17.92 6.87
CA ARG A 57 -0.11 18.62 6.72
C ARG A 57 -0.96 18.67 8.00
N LEU A 58 -0.50 18.10 9.10
CA LEU A 58 -1.28 18.04 10.34
C LEU A 58 -1.32 19.40 11.04
N THR A 59 -2.51 19.96 11.17
CA THR A 59 -2.76 21.15 11.99
C THR A 59 -2.50 20.86 13.47
N SER A 60 -2.15 21.89 14.25
CA SER A 60 -1.87 21.75 15.69
C SER A 60 -3.01 21.12 16.48
N ALA A 61 -4.26 21.38 16.06
CA ALA A 61 -5.46 20.82 16.68
C ALA A 61 -5.60 19.31 16.43
N GLN A 62 -5.24 18.84 15.23
CA GLN A 62 -5.24 17.41 14.91
C GLN A 62 -4.19 16.68 15.75
N ARG A 63 -2.96 17.20 15.84
CA ARG A 63 -1.91 16.62 16.69
C ARG A 63 -2.31 16.52 18.17
N LEU A 64 -3.10 17.47 18.68
CA LEU A 64 -3.60 17.43 20.04
C LEU A 64 -4.70 16.36 20.21
N ALA A 65 -5.66 16.28 19.28
CA ALA A 65 -6.70 15.26 19.29
C ALA A 65 -6.11 13.83 19.27
N ASP A 66 -5.03 13.64 18.52
CA ASP A 66 -4.34 12.36 18.39
C ASP A 66 -3.69 11.92 19.70
N LYS A 67 -2.99 12.85 20.36
CA LYS A 67 -2.41 12.62 21.68
C LYS A 67 -3.50 12.33 22.73
N VAL A 68 -4.64 13.02 22.64
CA VAL A 68 -5.79 12.78 23.53
C VAL A 68 -6.41 11.40 23.29
N ALA A 69 -6.54 10.97 22.04
CA ALA A 69 -7.04 9.65 21.68
C ALA A 69 -6.08 8.53 22.11
N GLU A 70 -4.77 8.71 21.89
CA GLU A 70 -3.72 7.78 22.32
C GLU A 70 -3.67 7.66 23.84
N PHE A 71 -3.73 8.79 24.56
CA PHE A 71 -3.77 8.81 26.02
C PHE A 71 -5.05 8.19 26.58
N GLY A 72 -6.20 8.52 26.01
CA GLY A 72 -7.51 7.98 26.41
C GLY A 72 -7.66 6.47 26.16
N GLY A 73 -6.91 5.92 25.20
CA GLY A 73 -6.90 4.49 24.88
C GLY A 73 -5.89 3.65 25.68
N SER A 74 -5.06 4.28 26.52
CA SER A 74 -4.03 3.57 27.29
C SER A 74 -4.61 2.80 28.47
N TRP A 75 -4.12 1.57 28.68
CA TRP A 75 -4.40 0.76 29.88
C TRP A 75 -4.04 1.47 31.19
N THR A 76 -3.01 2.32 31.18
CA THR A 76 -2.62 3.11 32.36
C THR A 76 -3.65 4.19 32.68
N PHE A 77 -4.22 4.85 31.67
CA PHE A 77 -5.28 5.85 31.84
C PHE A 77 -6.54 5.21 32.43
N ILE A 78 -7.01 4.09 31.84
CA ILE A 78 -8.19 3.37 32.30
C ILE A 78 -8.08 2.99 33.78
N THR A 79 -6.92 2.45 34.19
CA THR A 79 -6.68 2.04 35.58
C THR A 79 -6.65 3.24 36.52
N SER A 80 -5.93 4.32 36.15
CA SER A 80 -5.87 5.54 36.96
C SER A 80 -7.23 6.21 37.12
N PHE A 81 -8.03 6.24 36.05
CA PHE A 81 -9.38 6.80 36.04
C PHE A 81 -10.31 6.01 36.96
N ALA A 82 -10.27 4.68 36.90
CA ALA A 82 -11.03 3.82 37.80
C ALA A 82 -10.67 4.04 39.28
N VAL A 83 -9.37 4.20 39.59
CA VAL A 83 -8.90 4.51 40.95
C VAL A 83 -9.43 5.86 41.43
N VAL A 84 -9.37 6.90 40.60
CA VAL A 84 -9.91 8.23 40.94
C VAL A 84 -11.42 8.17 41.22
N LEU A 85 -12.18 7.44 40.40
CA LEU A 85 -13.61 7.24 40.64
C LEU A 85 -13.87 6.51 41.97
N ALA A 86 -13.11 5.46 42.27
CA ALA A 86 -13.22 4.74 43.53
C ALA A 86 -12.93 5.63 44.74
N ILE A 87 -11.89 6.48 44.65
CA ILE A 87 -11.56 7.46 45.69
C ILE A 87 -12.69 8.48 45.85
N TRP A 88 -13.25 8.99 44.75
CA TRP A 88 -14.36 9.95 44.78
C TRP A 88 -15.59 9.37 45.48
N VAL A 89 -15.96 8.15 45.13
CA VAL A 89 -17.09 7.43 45.75
C VAL A 89 -16.81 7.20 47.24
N ALA A 90 -15.62 6.70 47.60
CA ALA A 90 -15.25 6.47 48.99
C ALA A 90 -15.26 7.75 49.82
N ALA A 91 -14.72 8.86 49.29
CA ALA A 91 -14.71 10.16 49.97
C ALA A 91 -16.13 10.69 50.24
N ASN A 92 -17.04 10.58 49.27
CA ASN A 92 -18.42 11.02 49.45
C ASN A 92 -19.22 10.09 50.39
N LEU A 93 -18.94 8.78 50.38
CA LEU A 93 -19.59 7.82 51.28
C LEU A 93 -19.15 8.05 52.74
N LEU A 94 -17.87 8.33 52.97
CA LEU A 94 -17.31 8.63 54.29
C LEU A 94 -17.75 10.01 54.82
N ALA A 95 -18.00 10.98 53.93
CA ALA A 95 -18.47 12.30 54.31
C ALA A 95 -19.94 12.31 54.78
N ALA A 96 -20.72 11.26 54.47
CA ALA A 96 -22.10 11.00 54.92
C ALA A 96 -23.02 12.24 54.95
N SER A 97 -23.06 12.98 56.06
CA SER A 97 -23.90 14.16 56.28
C SER A 97 -23.34 15.49 55.70
N ARG A 98 -22.07 15.51 55.25
CA ARG A 98 -21.44 16.62 54.52
C ARG A 98 -20.98 16.20 53.11
N ALA A 99 -21.56 15.13 52.57
CA ALA A 99 -21.22 14.65 51.24
C ALA A 99 -21.50 15.73 50.18
N PHE A 100 -20.51 15.99 49.32
CA PHE A 100 -20.61 16.95 48.23
C PHE A 100 -21.48 16.40 47.09
N ASP A 101 -21.42 15.10 46.86
CA ASP A 101 -22.23 14.36 45.88
C ASP A 101 -22.82 13.11 46.56
N PRO A 102 -23.95 13.23 47.29
CA PRO A 102 -24.60 12.11 47.97
C PRO A 102 -25.11 11.07 46.96
N TYR A 103 -25.22 9.81 47.39
CA TYR A 103 -25.87 8.77 46.61
C TYR A 103 -27.28 9.24 46.18
N PRO A 104 -27.61 9.29 44.87
CA PRO A 104 -27.09 8.46 43.76
C PRO A 104 -25.99 9.07 42.86
N PHE A 105 -25.18 10.02 43.34
CA PHE A 105 -24.03 10.63 42.62
C PHE A 105 -24.39 11.38 41.32
N ILE A 106 -25.28 12.37 41.41
CA ILE A 106 -25.78 13.13 40.25
C ILE A 106 -24.65 13.91 39.58
N PHE A 107 -23.73 14.49 40.36
CA PHE A 107 -22.66 15.31 39.81
C PHE A 107 -21.63 14.46 39.06
N LEU A 108 -21.25 13.32 39.64
CA LEU A 108 -20.39 12.35 38.96
C LEU A 108 -21.02 11.86 37.65
N ASN A 109 -22.32 11.53 37.69
CA ASN A 109 -23.05 11.07 36.51
C ASN A 109 -23.07 12.12 35.39
N LEU A 110 -23.25 13.40 35.74
CA LEU A 110 -23.23 14.51 34.80
C LEU A 110 -21.87 14.63 34.11
N ILE A 111 -20.77 14.60 34.88
CA ILE A 111 -19.40 14.69 34.35
C ILE A 111 -19.11 13.50 33.42
N LEU A 112 -19.44 12.28 33.84
CA LEU A 112 -19.22 11.08 33.03
C LEU A 112 -20.00 11.13 31.71
N SER A 113 -21.23 11.62 31.75
CA SER A 113 -22.07 11.78 30.55
C SER A 113 -21.49 12.81 29.58
N MET A 114 -21.02 13.95 30.08
CA MET A 114 -20.35 14.96 29.25
C MET A 114 -19.04 14.44 28.66
N LEU A 115 -18.26 13.69 29.44
CA LEU A 115 -17.01 13.08 28.98
C LEU A 115 -17.28 12.08 27.85
N ALA A 116 -18.27 11.20 28.01
CA ALA A 116 -18.66 10.24 26.99
C ALA A 116 -19.17 10.91 25.71
N ALA A 117 -19.94 12.00 25.84
CA ALA A 117 -20.45 12.75 24.69
C ALA A 117 -19.34 13.37 23.84
N VAL A 118 -18.26 13.86 24.47
CA VAL A 118 -17.09 14.41 23.77
C VAL A 118 -16.17 13.30 23.23
N GLN A 119 -16.15 12.13 23.86
CA GLN A 119 -15.31 11.00 23.42
C GLN A 119 -15.70 10.48 22.04
N ALA A 120 -16.99 10.30 21.73
CA ALA A 120 -17.42 9.69 20.47
C ALA A 120 -16.93 10.47 19.21
N PRO A 121 -17.05 11.81 19.13
CA PRO A 121 -16.47 12.58 18.03
C PRO A 121 -14.94 12.52 17.96
N VAL A 122 -14.24 12.54 19.10
CA VAL A 122 -12.77 12.47 19.14
C VAL A 122 -12.29 11.12 18.62
N ILE A 123 -12.94 10.03 19.05
CA ILE A 123 -12.67 8.67 18.56
C ILE A 123 -12.94 8.61 17.06
N MET A 124 -14.07 9.13 16.59
CA MET A 124 -14.43 9.15 15.17
C MET A 124 -13.46 9.99 14.33
N MET A 125 -12.95 11.12 14.85
CA MET A 125 -11.92 11.91 14.19
C MET A 125 -10.60 11.14 14.06
N SER A 126 -10.19 10.43 15.12
CA SER A 126 -9.01 9.57 15.08
C SER A 126 -9.19 8.41 14.08
N GLN A 127 -10.35 7.74 14.11
CA GLN A 127 -10.70 6.67 13.18
C GLN A 127 -10.71 7.14 11.72
N ASN A 128 -11.34 8.28 11.41
CA ASN A 128 -11.39 8.83 10.06
C ASN A 128 -9.99 9.13 9.51
N ARG A 129 -9.07 9.54 10.38
CA ARG A 129 -7.67 9.78 10.03
C ARG A 129 -6.89 8.49 9.82
N HIS A 130 -7.07 7.48 10.67
CA HIS A 130 -6.49 6.16 10.45
C HIS A 130 -6.99 5.57 9.12
N ALA A 131 -8.29 5.64 8.83
CA ALA A 131 -8.85 5.18 7.56
C ALA A 131 -8.29 5.94 6.34
N ALA A 132 -8.03 7.24 6.47
CA ALA A 132 -7.38 8.02 5.42
C ALA A 132 -5.94 7.57 5.16
N LYS A 133 -5.19 7.26 6.23
CA LYS A 133 -3.84 6.71 6.13
C LYS A 133 -3.86 5.31 5.50
N ASP A 134 -4.72 4.42 6.00
CA ASP A 134 -4.88 3.05 5.48
C ASP A 134 -5.23 3.06 3.98
N ARG A 135 -6.05 4.02 3.53
CA ARG A 135 -6.39 4.17 2.11
C ARG A 135 -5.18 4.57 1.25
N VAL A 136 -4.27 5.36 1.80
CA VAL A 136 -3.05 5.80 1.11
C VAL A 136 -2.04 4.67 1.07
N ASP A 137 -1.85 3.97 2.18
CA ASP A 137 -0.98 2.81 2.28
C ASP A 137 -1.46 1.70 1.33
N ALA A 138 -2.76 1.38 1.33
CA ALA A 138 -3.34 0.41 0.39
C ALA A 138 -3.19 0.83 -1.08
N ALA A 139 -3.27 2.13 -1.38
CA ALA A 139 -3.04 2.63 -2.74
C ALA A 139 -1.56 2.49 -3.16
N HIS A 140 -0.63 2.68 -2.22
CA HIS A 140 0.79 2.49 -2.46
C HIS A 140 1.14 1.00 -2.63
N ASP A 141 0.61 0.12 -1.78
CA ASP A 141 0.79 -1.32 -1.89
C ASP A 141 0.29 -1.86 -3.23
N TYR A 142 -0.87 -1.36 -3.69
CA TYR A 142 -1.36 -1.67 -5.03
C TYR A 142 -0.39 -1.23 -6.14
N GLU A 143 0.20 -0.03 -6.01
CA GLU A 143 1.21 0.48 -6.97
C GLU A 143 2.44 -0.42 -7.03
N VAL A 144 2.95 -0.84 -5.87
CA VAL A 144 4.11 -1.72 -5.73
C VAL A 144 3.82 -3.11 -6.29
N ASN A 145 2.65 -3.68 -5.97
CA ASN A 145 2.27 -4.99 -6.47
C ASN A 145 2.13 -5.01 -7.99
N LEU A 146 1.46 -4.00 -8.56
CA LEU A 146 1.34 -3.84 -10.01
C LEU A 146 2.72 -3.72 -10.67
N LYS A 147 3.63 -2.96 -10.07
CA LYS A 147 5.01 -2.82 -10.55
C LYS A 147 5.74 -4.16 -10.57
N ALA A 148 5.64 -4.91 -9.48
CA ALA A 148 6.27 -6.23 -9.35
C ALA A 148 5.70 -7.21 -10.38
N GLU A 149 4.38 -7.21 -10.60
CA GLU A 149 3.73 -8.05 -11.61
C GLU A 149 4.27 -7.77 -13.02
N ILE A 150 4.37 -6.50 -13.42
CA ILE A 150 4.93 -6.11 -14.72
C ILE A 150 6.40 -6.54 -14.85
N GLU A 151 7.21 -6.35 -13.80
CA GLU A 151 8.63 -6.77 -13.80
C GLU A 151 8.77 -8.29 -13.95
N ILE A 152 7.92 -9.07 -13.28
CA ILE A 152 7.89 -10.54 -13.41
C ILE A 152 7.52 -10.96 -14.83
N MET A 153 6.50 -10.34 -15.44
CA MET A 153 6.11 -10.64 -16.83
C MET A 153 7.24 -10.29 -17.81
N ALA A 154 7.91 -9.16 -17.64
CA ALA A 154 9.05 -8.78 -18.46
C ALA A 154 10.23 -9.75 -18.32
N LEU A 155 10.48 -10.28 -17.10
CA LEU A 155 11.48 -11.33 -16.88
C LEU A 155 11.07 -12.65 -17.55
N HIS A 156 9.80 -13.03 -17.48
CA HIS A 156 9.30 -14.24 -18.12
C HIS A 156 9.45 -14.19 -19.64
N ASP A 157 9.07 -13.06 -20.25
CA ASP A 157 9.26 -12.80 -21.68
C ASP A 157 10.74 -12.96 -22.08
N LYS A 158 11.66 -12.40 -21.28
CA LYS A 158 13.09 -12.50 -21.59
C LYS A 158 13.62 -13.92 -21.44
N LEU A 159 13.12 -14.65 -20.44
CA LEU A 159 13.47 -16.06 -20.23
C LEU A 159 13.00 -16.93 -21.40
N ASP A 160 11.78 -16.72 -21.89
CA ASP A 160 11.25 -17.45 -23.04
C ASP A 160 12.01 -17.15 -24.33
N GLU A 161 12.42 -15.89 -24.55
CA GLU A 161 13.25 -15.52 -25.69
C GLU A 161 14.61 -16.24 -25.66
N LEU A 162 15.28 -16.26 -24.51
CA LEU A 162 16.54 -16.96 -24.32
C LEU A 162 16.36 -18.47 -24.52
N ARG A 163 15.34 -19.06 -23.87
CA ARG A 163 15.04 -20.48 -23.98
C ARG A 163 14.75 -20.90 -25.43
N ASN A 164 13.97 -20.12 -26.17
CA ASN A 164 13.70 -20.40 -27.58
C ASN A 164 14.95 -20.31 -28.45
N THR A 165 15.84 -19.37 -28.16
CA THR A 165 17.12 -19.23 -28.87
C THR A 165 18.01 -20.44 -28.63
N ASP A 166 18.14 -20.86 -27.37
CA ASP A 166 18.94 -22.03 -26.99
C ASP A 166 18.36 -23.32 -27.57
N LEU A 167 17.03 -23.50 -27.53
CA LEU A 167 16.37 -24.66 -28.13
C LEU A 167 16.61 -24.74 -29.64
N LYS A 168 16.51 -23.60 -30.36
CA LYS A 168 16.81 -23.56 -31.80
C LYS A 168 18.27 -23.93 -32.07
N ALA A 169 19.21 -23.45 -31.26
CA ALA A 169 20.62 -23.78 -31.39
C ALA A 169 20.90 -25.27 -31.14
N LEU A 170 20.25 -25.88 -30.15
CA LEU A 170 20.37 -27.32 -29.87
C LEU A 170 19.79 -28.18 -31.00
N VAL A 171 18.62 -27.83 -31.53
CA VAL A 171 18.00 -28.55 -32.66
C VAL A 171 18.89 -28.46 -33.91
N ALA A 172 19.46 -27.29 -34.20
CA ALA A 172 20.38 -27.12 -35.32
C ALA A 172 21.62 -28.01 -35.20
N ARG A 173 22.21 -28.11 -34.00
CA ARG A 173 23.35 -29.01 -33.74
C ARG A 173 22.96 -30.49 -33.87
N GLN A 174 21.75 -30.88 -33.43
CA GLN A 174 21.27 -32.25 -33.60
C GLN A 174 21.08 -32.60 -35.08
N GLN A 175 20.55 -31.69 -35.88
CA GLN A 175 20.39 -31.91 -37.32
C GLN A 175 21.75 -32.12 -38.00
N GLU A 176 22.74 -31.30 -37.67
CA GLU A 176 24.11 -31.45 -38.17
C GLU A 176 24.70 -32.82 -37.80
N GLN A 177 24.50 -33.29 -36.56
CA GLN A 177 24.94 -34.62 -36.13
C GLN A 177 24.24 -35.76 -36.91
N ILE A 178 22.93 -35.64 -37.14
CA ILE A 178 22.16 -36.64 -37.91
C ILE A 178 22.66 -36.70 -39.36
N ASP A 179 22.93 -35.55 -39.98
CA ASP A 179 23.41 -35.48 -41.36
C ASP A 179 24.81 -36.09 -41.51
N LEU A 180 25.70 -35.86 -40.53
CA LEU A 180 27.03 -36.50 -40.48
C LEU A 180 26.92 -38.02 -40.32
N LEU A 181 26.08 -38.50 -39.40
CA LEU A 181 25.85 -39.95 -39.21
C LEU A 181 25.27 -40.60 -40.46
N SER A 182 24.29 -39.97 -41.11
CA SER A 182 23.71 -40.44 -42.37
C SER A 182 24.76 -40.58 -43.45
N THR A 183 25.63 -39.57 -43.59
CA THR A 183 26.72 -39.58 -44.56
C THR A 183 27.72 -40.72 -44.29
N LEU A 184 28.09 -40.95 -43.02
CA LEU A 184 28.98 -42.05 -42.64
C LEU A 184 28.35 -43.42 -42.90
N VAL A 185 27.07 -43.61 -42.60
CA VAL A 185 26.34 -44.86 -42.87
C VAL A 185 26.28 -45.14 -44.37
N ILE A 186 25.97 -44.13 -45.19
CA ILE A 186 25.95 -44.26 -46.65
C ILE A 186 27.34 -44.61 -47.19
N ALA A 187 28.40 -43.98 -46.67
CA ALA A 187 29.77 -44.27 -47.07
C ALA A 187 30.21 -45.70 -46.69
N ALA A 188 29.78 -46.20 -45.52
CA ALA A 188 30.11 -47.56 -45.05
C ALA A 188 29.30 -48.67 -45.74
N THR A 189 28.20 -48.33 -46.42
CA THR A 189 27.33 -49.30 -47.12
C THR A 189 27.71 -49.46 -48.61
N LYS A 190 28.63 -48.65 -49.12
CA LYS A 190 29.23 -48.77 -50.47
C LYS A 190 30.54 -49.54 -50.42
#